data_AF-A0A7V9HL34-F1
#
_entry.id   AF-A0A7V9HL34-F1
#
_cell.length_a   1.000
_cell.length_b   1.000
_cell.length_c   1.000
_cell.angle_alpha   90.00
_cell.angle_beta   90.00
_cell.angle_gamma   90.00
#
_symmetry.space_group_name_H-M   'P 1'
#
loop_
_entity.id
_entity.type
_entity.pdbx_description
1 polymer ?
#
loop_
_entity_poly.entity_id
_entity_poly.type
_entity_poly.pdbx_seq_one_letter_code
_entity_poly.pdbx_strand_id
1 'polypeptide(L)' 'LCTAHSVVTFMRFGLSLDQALRKAVEDLQALDDEYRSEVNIIAIDKDGTHAAASTDPGKTYVYMRDDMDDFIEAGRVHM' A
#
# COMPACT_ATOMS: atom_id res chain seq x y z
N LEU A 1 -9.90 9.40 -6.53
CA LEU A 1 -9.21 8.10 -6.72
C LEU A 1 -9.67 7.13 -5.64
N CYS A 2 -10.08 5.91 -6.00
CA CYS A 2 -10.58 4.89 -5.06
C CYS A 2 -9.52 3.82 -4.75
N THR A 3 -8.26 4.21 -4.59
CA THR A 3 -7.11 3.29 -4.50
C THR A 3 -7.25 2.26 -3.38
N ALA A 4 -7.74 2.66 -2.20
CA ALA A 4 -7.99 1.73 -1.10
C ALA A 4 -9.02 0.65 -1.47
N HIS A 5 -10.09 1.03 -2.18
CA HIS A 5 -11.08 0.09 -2.70
C HIS A 5 -10.45 -0.86 -3.72
N SER A 6 -9.60 -0.37 -4.62
CA SER A 6 -8.90 -1.22 -5.61
C SER A 6 -8.02 -2.26 -4.93
N VAL A 7 -7.21 -1.88 -3.93
CA VAL A 7 -6.36 -2.83 -3.18
C VAL A 7 -7.19 -3.93 -2.53
N VAL A 8 -8.26 -3.57 -1.81
CA VAL A 8 -9.14 -4.55 -1.17
C VAL A 8 -9.83 -5.44 -2.21
N THR A 9 -10.22 -4.87 -3.36
CA THR A 9 -10.84 -5.60 -4.47
C THR A 9 -9.88 -6.62 -5.06
N PHE A 10 -8.61 -6.27 -5.28
CA PHE A 10 -7.59 -7.19 -5.77
C PHE A 10 -7.32 -8.33 -4.79
N MET A 11 -7.21 -8.03 -3.50
CA MET A 11 -7.10 -9.08 -2.48
C MET A 11 -8.33 -10.00 -2.46
N ARG A 12 -9.53 -9.43 -2.60
CA ARG A 12 -10.78 -10.21 -2.72
C ARG A 12 -10.76 -11.17 -3.91
N PHE A 13 -10.06 -10.81 -4.99
CA PHE A 13 -9.90 -11.66 -6.18
C PHE A 13 -8.68 -12.60 -6.10
N GLY A 14 -8.05 -12.73 -4.94
CA GLY A 14 -7.01 -13.74 -4.69
C GLY A 14 -5.59 -13.26 -4.91
N LEU A 15 -5.36 -11.96 -5.15
CA LEU A 15 -4.01 -11.41 -5.12
C LEU A 15 -3.50 -11.35 -3.67
N SER A 16 -2.21 -11.62 -3.49
CA SER A 16 -1.51 -11.28 -2.24
C SER A 16 -1.52 -9.76 -2.01
N LEU A 17 -1.27 -9.35 -0.77
CA LEU A 17 -1.18 -7.94 -0.39
C LEU A 17 -0.19 -7.15 -1.27
N ASP A 18 1.01 -7.70 -1.51
CA ASP A 18 2.02 -7.08 -2.37
C ASP A 18 1.56 -6.94 -3.82
N GLN A 19 0.93 -7.99 -4.37
CA GLN A 19 0.38 -7.95 -5.73
C GLN A 19 -0.75 -6.93 -5.85
N ALA A 20 -1.61 -6.83 -4.84
CA ALA A 20 -2.72 -5.88 -4.80
C ALA A 20 -2.23 -4.42 -4.73
N LEU A 21 -1.22 -4.15 -3.89
CA LEU A 21 -0.57 -2.84 -3.82
C LEU A 21 0.06 -2.45 -5.16
N ARG A 22 0.83 -3.36 -5.75
CA ARG A 22 1.47 -3.14 -7.04
C ARG A 22 0.45 -2.85 -8.13
N LYS A 23 -0.60 -3.67 -8.23
CA LYS A 23 -1.65 -3.50 -9.23
C LYS A 23 -2.40 -2.17 -9.06
N ALA A 24 -2.64 -1.74 -7.82
CA ALA A 24 -3.26 -0.45 -7.55
C ALA A 24 -2.37 0.73 -7.95
N VAL A 25 -1.05 0.65 -7.73
CA VAL A 25 -0.10 1.67 -8.20
C VAL A 25 -0.01 1.68 -9.73
N GLU A 26 0.04 0.52 -10.38
CA GLU A 26 0.04 0.40 -11.84
C GLU A 26 -1.24 0.99 -12.46
N ASP A 27 -2.40 0.74 -11.87
CA ASP A 27 -3.67 1.32 -12.33
C ASP A 27 -3.70 2.84 -12.15
N LEU A 28 -3.13 3.35 -11.07
CA LEU A 28 -2.92 4.78 -10.91
C LEU A 28 -1.96 5.32 -11.98
N GLN A 29 -0.87 4.61 -12.25
CA GLN A 29 0.13 4.89 -13.30
C GLN A 29 -0.46 4.98 -14.70
N ALA A 30 -1.54 4.25 -14.98
CA ALA A 30 -2.23 4.32 -16.26
C ALA A 30 -3.20 5.50 -16.41
N LEU A 31 -3.51 6.24 -15.34
CA LEU A 31 -4.38 7.41 -15.41
C LEU A 31 -3.61 8.62 -15.96
N ASP A 32 -4.19 9.25 -16.98
CA ASP A 32 -3.75 10.53 -17.51
C ASP A 32 -4.27 11.64 -16.58
N ASP A 33 -3.42 12.09 -15.66
CA ASP A 33 -3.76 13.05 -14.62
C ASP A 33 -2.63 14.09 -14.50
N GLU A 34 -2.92 15.31 -14.95
CA GLU A 34 -2.01 16.46 -14.96
C GLU A 34 -1.62 16.92 -13.54
N TYR A 35 -2.39 16.53 -12.51
CA TYR A 35 -2.17 16.90 -11.11
C TYR A 35 -1.66 15.74 -10.25
N ARG A 36 -1.05 14.75 -10.90
CA ARG A 36 -0.56 13.55 -10.23
C ARG A 36 0.44 13.88 -9.13
N SER A 37 0.05 13.52 -7.92
CA SER A 37 0.85 13.64 -6.70
C SER A 37 1.46 12.29 -6.33
N GLU A 38 2.43 12.31 -5.41
CA GLU A 38 2.97 11.09 -4.80
C GLU A 38 1.84 10.21 -4.25
N VAL A 39 1.88 8.93 -4.60
CA VAL A 39 0.93 7.93 -4.08
C VAL A 39 1.55 7.28 -2.86
N ASN A 40 0.76 7.17 -1.80
CA ASN A 40 1.15 6.49 -0.57
C ASN A 40 0.01 5.57 -0.14
N ILE A 41 0.31 4.28 -0.01
CA ILE A 41 -0.67 3.26 0.37
C ILE A 41 -0.10 2.46 1.52
N ILE A 42 -0.91 2.24 2.56
CA ILE A 42 -0.65 1.30 3.64
C ILE A 42 -1.86 0.38 3.69
N ALA A 43 -1.64 -0.92 3.73
CA ALA A 43 -2.71 -1.91 3.76
C ALA A 43 -2.33 -3.08 4.67
N ILE A 44 -3.35 -3.76 5.16
CA ILE A 44 -3.26 -4.92 6.03
C ILE A 44 -4.23 -6.00 5.51
N ASP A 45 -3.80 -7.25 5.50
CA ASP A 45 -4.64 -8.39 5.14
C ASP A 45 -5.37 -8.99 6.36
N LYS A 46 -6.19 -10.02 6.11
CA LYS A 46 -6.97 -10.69 7.16
C LYS A 46 -6.12 -11.43 8.20
N ASP A 47 -4.88 -11.76 7.87
CA ASP A 47 -3.94 -12.48 8.73
C ASP A 47 -3.05 -11.49 9.52
N GLY A 48 -3.28 -10.19 9.33
CA GLY A 48 -2.54 -9.13 9.99
C GLY A 48 -1.20 -8.83 9.33
N THR A 49 -0.92 -9.37 8.13
CA THR A 49 0.24 -8.97 7.34
C THR A 49 0.00 -7.56 6.85
N HIS A 50 0.94 -6.64 7.09
CA HIS A 50 0.86 -5.27 6.59
C HIS A 50 1.98 -5.02 5.58
N ALA A 51 1.71 -4.13 4.64
CA ALA A 51 2.66 -3.64 3.68
C ALA A 51 2.30 -2.21 3.27
N ALA A 52 3.30 -1.48 2.78
CA ALA A 52 3.12 -0.12 2.31
C ALA A 52 3.88 0.11 1.01
N ALA A 53 3.31 0.92 0.14
CA ALA A 53 3.87 1.29 -1.16
C ALA A 53 3.92 2.81 -1.31
N SER A 54 4.94 3.30 -2.01
CA SER A 54 5.07 4.71 -2.39
C SER A 54 5.68 4.87 -3.77
N THR A 55 5.22 5.88 -4.52
CA THR A 55 5.88 6.30 -5.76
C THR A 55 7.08 7.22 -5.52
N ASP A 56 7.31 7.66 -4.28
CA ASP A 56 8.51 8.41 -3.90
C ASP A 56 9.45 7.49 -3.07
N PRO A 57 10.73 7.35 -3.44
CA PRO A 57 11.66 6.51 -2.69
C PRO A 57 11.91 6.98 -1.25
N GLY A 58 12.31 6.03 -0.39
CA GLY A 58 12.79 6.34 0.96
C GLY A 58 11.71 6.71 1.98
N LYS A 59 10.43 6.60 1.62
CA LYS A 59 9.33 6.80 2.57
C LYS A 59 9.22 5.64 3.55
N THR A 60 8.76 5.96 4.75
CA THR A 60 8.52 5.01 5.83
C THR A 60 7.07 5.04 6.31
N TYR A 61 6.65 4.02 7.04
CA TYR A 61 5.37 3.98 7.74
C TYR A 61 5.56 3.37 9.12
N VAL A 62 4.64 3.69 10.01
CA VAL A 62 4.63 3.18 11.38
C VAL A 62 3.55 2.11 11.51
N TYR A 63 3.87 1.04 12.23
CA TYR A 63 2.89 0.04 12.64
C TYR A 63 3.13 -0.37 14.09
N MET A 64 2.07 -0.87 14.73
CA MET A 64 2.11 -1.40 16.08
C MET A 64 1.15 -2.58 16.15
N ARG A 65 1.53 -3.63 16.86
CA ARG A 65 0.72 -4.82 17.14
C ARG A 65 0.39 -4.88 18.62
N ASP A 66 -0.54 -5.74 18.98
CA ASP A 66 -0.98 -5.95 20.36
C ASP A 66 0.11 -6.58 21.24
N ASP A 67 1.08 -7.24 20.65
CA ASP A 67 2.26 -7.83 21.31
C ASP A 67 3.47 -6.88 21.40
N MET A 68 3.32 -5.61 20.98
CA MET A 68 4.41 -4.62 20.95
C MET A 68 4.28 -3.57 22.06
N ASP A 69 5.40 -3.28 22.71
CA ASP A 69 5.49 -2.22 23.74
C ASP A 69 5.59 -0.80 23.15
N ASP A 70 6.10 -0.67 21.92
CA ASP A 70 6.24 0.58 21.18
C ASP A 70 6.02 0.35 19.67
N PHE A 71 5.81 1.42 18.92
CA PHE A 71 5.65 1.34 17.49
C PHE A 71 6.98 1.04 16.77
N ILE A 72 6.89 0.45 15.58
CA ILE A 72 8.04 0.23 14.71
C ILE A 72 7.86 1.02 13.42
N GLU A 73 8.92 1.67 12.99
CA GLU A 73 9.02 2.29 11.67
C GLU A 73 9.58 1.30 10.65
N ALA A 74 8.90 1.13 9.51
CA ALA A 74 9.28 0.26 8.41
C ALA A 74 9.30 1.02 7.08
N GLY A 75 10.10 0.53 6.12
CA GLY A 75 10.19 1.12 4.78
C GLY A 75 8.96 0.85 3.92
N ARG A 76 8.59 1.80 3.06
CA ARG A 76 7.62 1.57 1.98
C ARG A 76 8.33 1.00 0.77
N VAL A 77 7.67 0.06 0.10
CA VAL A 77 8.14 -0.46 -1.19
C VAL A 77 8.00 0.65 -2.23
N HIS A 78 9.09 1.00 -2.90
CA HIS A 78 9.06 1.95 -4.02
C HIS A 78 8.49 1.26 -5.27
N MET A 79 7.51 1.89 -5.91
CA MET A 79 6.78 1.35 -7.07
C MET A 79 6.50 2.40 -8.15
#